data_AF-A0A1Y4TQP9-F1
#
_entry.id   AF-A0A1Y4TQP9-F1
#
_cell.length_a   1.000
_cell.length_b   1.000
_cell.length_c   1.000
_cell.angle_alpha   90.00
_cell.angle_beta   90.00
_cell.angle_gamma   90.00
#
_symmetry.space_group_name_H-M   'P 1'
#
loop_
_entity.id
_entity.type
_entity.pdbx_description
1 polymer ?
#
loop_
_entity_poly.entity_id
_entity_poly.type
_entity_poly.pdbx_seq_one_letter_code
_entity_poly.pdbx_strand_id
1 'polypeptide(L)'
;MDALKDACRASGDYSITLIPYYAQVIADFDTADTVRQRRFESLQKLHGQLHLYKKRGYDAELLCSLAARKAELIMKASTKAEMAQLDRPKPPHYDGVKFYPNPYLTPEEELICWCETSLLAPLDNTAVQRYMEVFRQVFPEKANWAFGEVLQ
;
A
#
# COMPACT_ATOMS: atom_id res chain seq x y z
N MET A 1 4.21 20.84 -0.25
CA MET A 1 4.58 19.45 -0.60
C MET A 1 3.35 18.67 -1.07
N ASP A 2 2.19 18.84 -0.43
CA ASP A 2 1.00 18.01 -0.70
C ASP A 2 0.44 18.18 -2.13
N ALA A 3 0.36 19.41 -2.65
CA ALA A 3 -0.08 19.65 -4.03
C ALA A 3 0.81 18.94 -5.09
N LEU A 4 2.12 18.79 -4.81
CA LEU A 4 3.02 18.03 -5.69
C LEU A 4 2.75 16.53 -5.59
N LYS A 5 2.53 16.01 -4.38
CA LYS A 5 2.18 14.59 -4.16
C LYS A 5 0.87 14.24 -4.87
N ASP A 6 -0.14 15.10 -4.78
CA ASP A 6 -1.44 14.90 -5.43
C ASP A 6 -1.31 14.91 -6.96
N ALA A 7 -0.59 15.88 -7.52
CA ALA A 7 -0.33 15.94 -8.97
C ALA A 7 0.46 14.73 -9.46
N CYS A 8 1.50 14.31 -8.73
CA CYS A 8 2.29 13.13 -9.06
C CYS A 8 1.46 11.84 -8.97
N ARG A 9 0.57 11.71 -7.98
CA ARG A 9 -0.33 10.55 -7.84
C ARG A 9 -1.35 10.48 -8.99
N ALA A 10 -1.87 11.63 -9.44
CA ALA A 10 -2.81 11.70 -10.55
C ALA A 10 -2.19 11.34 -11.92
N SER A 11 -0.86 11.21 -12.01
CA SER A 11 -0.18 10.84 -13.26
C SER A 11 -0.50 9.44 -13.77
N GLY A 12 -0.99 8.54 -12.91
CA GLY A 12 -1.16 7.11 -13.24
C GLY A 12 0.16 6.33 -13.36
N ASP A 13 1.30 6.93 -13.01
CA ASP A 13 2.59 6.25 -12.92
C ASP A 13 3.10 6.24 -11.48
N TYR A 14 3.27 5.04 -10.91
CA TYR A 14 3.76 4.88 -9.55
C TYR A 14 5.20 5.40 -9.38
N SER A 15 6.01 5.40 -10.44
CA SER A 15 7.37 5.95 -10.40
C SER A 15 7.33 7.46 -10.22
N ILE A 16 6.42 8.15 -10.95
CA ILE A 16 6.18 9.59 -10.78
C ILE A 16 5.60 9.87 -9.40
N THR A 17 4.68 9.02 -8.93
CA THR A 17 4.10 9.12 -7.57
C THR A 17 5.17 9.08 -6.47
N LEU A 18 6.25 8.33 -6.65
CA LEU A 18 7.34 8.21 -5.67
C LEU A 18 8.35 9.38 -5.68
N ILE A 19 8.43 10.17 -6.76
CA ILE A 19 9.39 11.29 -6.90
C ILE A 19 9.39 12.25 -5.69
N PRO A 20 8.24 12.79 -5.23
CA PRO A 20 8.23 13.73 -4.11
C PRO A 20 8.79 13.13 -2.82
N TYR A 21 8.64 11.82 -2.63
CA TYR A 21 9.17 11.11 -1.45
C TYR A 21 10.69 10.95 -1.53
N TYR A 22 11.24 10.60 -2.70
CA TYR A 22 12.69 10.61 -2.90
C TYR A 22 13.28 12.01 -2.70
N ALA A 23 12.64 13.03 -3.27
CA ALA A 23 13.06 14.42 -3.10
C ALA A 23 13.05 14.84 -1.62
N GLN A 24 11.99 14.47 -0.88
CA GLN A 24 11.90 14.72 0.56
C GLN A 24 13.05 14.07 1.33
N VAL A 25 13.37 12.79 1.06
CA VAL A 25 14.49 12.10 1.72
C VAL A 25 15.85 12.75 1.41
N ILE A 26 16.06 13.19 0.16
CA ILE A 26 17.32 13.79 -0.28
C ILE A 26 17.50 15.20 0.30
N ALA A 27 16.43 15.98 0.36
CA ALA A 27 16.47 17.39 0.77
C ALA A 27 16.36 17.60 2.29
N ASP A 28 16.00 16.58 3.07
CA ASP A 28 15.85 16.65 4.52
C ASP A 28 17.22 16.57 5.22
N PHE A 29 17.94 17.69 5.26
CA PHE A 29 19.26 17.74 5.89
C PHE A 29 19.22 17.67 7.43
N ASP A 30 18.04 17.85 8.04
CA ASP A 30 17.84 17.84 9.49
C ASP A 30 17.70 16.42 10.06
N THR A 31 17.17 15.47 9.28
CA THR A 31 17.10 14.06 9.68
C THR A 31 18.48 13.39 9.61
N ALA A 32 18.82 12.60 10.63
CA ALA A 32 20.06 11.84 10.66
C ALA A 32 20.27 10.95 9.41
N ASP A 33 21.48 10.97 8.84
CA ASP A 33 21.86 10.25 7.61
C ASP A 33 21.43 8.78 7.61
N THR A 34 21.60 8.09 8.75
CA THR A 34 21.22 6.66 8.86
C THR A 34 19.73 6.42 8.71
N VAL A 35 18.88 7.38 9.09
CA VAL A 35 17.42 7.30 8.91
C VAL A 35 17.07 7.60 7.45
N ARG A 36 17.70 8.62 6.85
CA ARG A 36 17.49 8.94 5.42
C ARG A 36 17.89 7.78 4.51
N GLN A 37 19.05 7.17 4.76
CA GLN A 37 19.53 6.01 4.02
C GLN A 37 18.53 4.84 4.08
N ARG A 38 17.98 4.53 5.26
CA ARG A 38 16.96 3.48 5.41
C ARG A 38 15.67 3.81 4.67
N ARG A 39 15.19 5.07 4.74
CA ARG A 39 14.02 5.51 3.98
C ARG A 39 14.23 5.36 2.49
N PHE A 40 15.40 5.77 1.99
CA PHE A 40 15.78 5.63 0.59
C PHE A 40 15.76 4.16 0.14
N GLU A 41 16.39 3.27 0.92
CA GLU A 41 16.42 1.83 0.64
C GLU A 41 15.02 1.20 0.64
N SER A 42 14.16 1.56 1.60
CA SER A 42 12.76 1.08 1.63
C SER A 42 11.94 1.63 0.45
N LEU A 43 12.15 2.87 0.00
CA LEU A 43 11.53 3.39 -1.22
C LEU A 43 11.98 2.63 -2.48
N GLN A 44 13.26 2.24 -2.56
CA GLN A 44 13.76 1.43 -3.68
C GLN A 44 13.12 0.03 -3.69
N LYS A 45 12.99 -0.61 -2.52
CA LYS A 45 12.28 -1.89 -2.39
C LYS A 45 10.82 -1.77 -2.82
N LEU A 46 10.13 -0.72 -2.37
CA LEU A 46 8.76 -0.42 -2.76
C LEU A 46 8.64 -0.24 -4.27
N HIS A 47 9.54 0.50 -4.91
CA HIS A 47 9.55 0.67 -6.37
C HIS A 47 9.71 -0.67 -7.11
N GLY A 48 10.61 -1.54 -6.65
CA GLY A 48 10.78 -2.89 -7.20
C GLY A 48 9.54 -3.77 -7.04
N GLN A 49 8.86 -3.69 -5.88
CA GLN A 49 7.63 -4.42 -5.62
C GLN A 49 6.48 -3.94 -6.51
N LEU A 50 6.30 -2.62 -6.66
CA LEU A 50 5.32 -2.02 -7.56
C LEU A 50 5.57 -2.42 -9.02
N HIS A 51 6.85 -2.50 -9.42
CA HIS A 51 7.21 -2.97 -10.75
C HIS A 51 6.82 -4.44 -10.98
N LEU A 52 7.01 -5.30 -9.97
CA LEU A 52 6.56 -6.69 -10.03
C LEU A 52 5.03 -6.76 -10.18
N TYR A 53 4.27 -5.99 -9.39
CA TYR A 53 2.81 -5.97 -9.49
C TYR A 53 2.33 -5.42 -10.84
N LYS A 54 2.96 -4.38 -11.38
CA LYS A 54 2.69 -3.91 -12.75
C LYS A 54 2.89 -5.02 -13.78
N LYS A 55 3.98 -5.78 -13.67
CA LYS A 55 4.23 -6.93 -14.56
C LYS A 55 3.19 -8.04 -14.45
N ARG A 56 2.55 -8.19 -13.28
CA ARG A 56 1.43 -9.12 -13.05
C ARG A 56 0.09 -8.58 -13.54
N GLY A 57 0.03 -7.35 -14.07
CA GLY A 57 -1.18 -6.77 -14.64
C GLY A 57 -2.07 -6.02 -13.64
N TYR A 58 -1.57 -5.67 -12.46
CA TYR A 58 -2.32 -4.85 -11.51
C TYR A 58 -2.57 -3.44 -12.05
N ASP A 59 -3.76 -2.93 -11.74
CA ASP A 59 -4.29 -1.65 -12.19
C ASP A 59 -3.41 -0.46 -11.74
N ALA A 60 -3.28 0.55 -12.61
CA ALA A 60 -2.40 1.69 -12.36
C ALA A 60 -2.85 2.53 -11.16
N GLU A 61 -4.16 2.72 -10.95
CA GLU A 61 -4.71 3.47 -9.82
C GLU A 61 -4.39 2.76 -8.49
N LEU A 62 -4.51 1.42 -8.46
CA LEU A 62 -4.11 0.61 -7.32
C LEU A 62 -2.64 0.85 -6.96
N LEU A 63 -1.76 0.76 -7.97
CA LEU A 63 -0.31 0.88 -7.76
C LEU A 63 0.09 2.29 -7.33
N CYS A 64 -0.51 3.33 -7.89
CA CYS A 64 -0.28 4.71 -7.43
C CYS A 64 -0.80 4.93 -6.01
N SER A 65 -1.97 4.38 -5.66
CA SER A 65 -2.50 4.46 -4.29
C SER A 65 -1.58 3.77 -3.28
N LEU A 66 -1.14 2.54 -3.62
CA LEU A 66 -0.17 1.78 -2.83
C LEU A 66 1.13 2.56 -2.66
N ALA A 67 1.70 3.07 -3.76
CA ALA A 67 2.95 3.82 -3.75
C ALA A 67 2.88 5.01 -2.79
N ALA A 68 1.85 5.86 -2.91
CA ALA A 68 1.68 7.01 -2.04
C ALA A 68 1.51 6.61 -0.58
N ARG A 69 0.57 5.70 -0.28
CA ARG A 69 0.25 5.32 1.11
C ARG A 69 1.43 4.63 1.80
N LYS A 70 2.12 3.71 1.13
CA LYS A 70 3.28 3.03 1.69
C LYS A 70 4.47 3.98 1.85
N ALA A 71 4.69 4.89 0.90
CA ALA A 71 5.75 5.91 1.01
C ALA A 71 5.51 6.85 2.20
N GLU A 72 4.26 7.26 2.49
CA GLU A 72 3.93 8.03 3.70
C GLU A 72 4.30 7.27 4.98
N LEU A 73 4.04 5.96 5.04
CA LEU A 73 4.43 5.14 6.19
C LEU A 73 5.96 5.06 6.33
N ILE A 74 6.69 4.90 5.22
CA ILE A 74 8.16 4.92 5.21
C ILE A 74 8.69 6.27 5.70
N MET A 75 8.07 7.40 5.30
CA MET A 75 8.49 8.72 5.78
C MET A 75 8.25 8.89 7.28
N LYS A 76 7.22 8.26 7.85
CA LYS A 76 6.92 8.34 9.29
C LYS A 76 7.76 7.40 10.14
N ALA A 77 8.16 6.25 9.60
CA ALA A 77 9.02 5.32 10.31
C ALA A 77 10.39 5.95 10.61
N SER A 78 10.88 5.76 11.83
CA SER A 78 12.14 6.32 12.32
C SER A 78 13.06 5.27 12.92
N THR A 79 12.52 4.11 13.28
CA THR A 79 13.27 3.01 13.90
C THR A 79 13.52 1.85 12.93
N LYS A 80 14.58 1.09 13.19
CA LYS A 80 14.88 -0.14 12.43
C LYS A 80 13.75 -1.18 12.57
N ALA A 81 13.07 -1.22 13.71
CA ALA A 81 11.98 -2.15 13.97
C ALA A 81 10.73 -1.82 13.13
N GLU A 82 10.33 -0.54 13.08
CA GLU A 82 9.23 -0.08 12.23
C GLU A 82 9.50 -0.33 10.76
N MET A 83 10.72 -0.01 10.28
CA MET A 83 11.12 -0.29 8.90
C MET A 83 11.05 -1.78 8.56
N ALA A 84 11.46 -2.66 9.49
CA ALA A 84 11.36 -4.10 9.30
C ALA A 84 9.90 -4.58 9.20
N GLN A 85 8.97 -3.98 9.96
CA GLN A 85 7.54 -4.27 9.83
C GLN A 85 6.97 -3.76 8.49
N LEU A 86 7.46 -2.63 7.97
CA LEU A 86 7.03 -2.10 6.68
C LEU A 86 7.52 -2.94 5.50
N ASP A 87 8.77 -3.38 5.54
CA ASP A 87 9.39 -4.20 4.50
C ASP A 87 8.74 -5.59 4.41
N ARG A 88 8.31 -6.14 5.55
CA ARG A 88 7.68 -7.46 5.66
C ARG A 88 6.51 -7.41 6.64
N PRO A 89 5.37 -6.82 6.22
CA PRO A 89 4.21 -6.74 7.09
C PRO A 89 3.66 -8.14 7.33
N LYS A 90 3.27 -8.41 8.58
CA LYS A 90 2.51 -9.61 8.91
C LYS A 90 1.12 -9.54 8.28
N PRO A 91 0.51 -10.68 7.89
CA PRO A 91 -0.88 -10.70 7.47
C PRO A 91 -1.81 -10.19 8.58
N PRO A 92 -3.04 -9.74 8.23
CA PRO A 92 -4.06 -9.40 9.22
C PRO A 92 -4.29 -10.54 10.20
N HIS A 93 -4.54 -10.21 11.47
CA HIS A 93 -4.80 -11.22 12.49
C HIS A 93 -6.27 -11.65 12.44
N TYR A 94 -6.55 -12.95 12.41
CA TYR A 94 -7.91 -13.49 12.51
C TYR A 94 -8.10 -14.17 13.87
N ASP A 95 -9.13 -13.77 14.62
CA ASP A 95 -9.44 -14.32 15.95
C ASP A 95 -10.45 -15.49 15.92
N GLY A 96 -10.85 -15.94 14.73
CA GLY A 96 -11.94 -16.91 14.55
C GLY A 96 -13.30 -16.27 14.31
N VAL A 97 -13.42 -14.95 14.44
CA VAL A 97 -14.65 -14.18 14.18
C VAL A 97 -14.41 -13.11 13.13
N LYS A 98 -13.36 -12.28 13.28
CA LYS A 98 -13.05 -11.18 12.36
C LYS A 98 -11.56 -10.95 12.16
N PHE A 99 -11.23 -10.26 11.06
CA PHE A 99 -9.87 -9.82 10.77
C PHE A 99 -9.56 -8.48 11.44
N TYR A 100 -8.38 -8.36 12.04
CA TYR A 100 -7.83 -7.12 12.57
C TYR A 100 -6.72 -6.62 11.63
N PRO A 101 -6.81 -5.37 11.17
CA PRO A 101 -5.82 -4.80 10.25
C PRO A 101 -4.45 -4.71 10.93
N ASN A 102 -3.39 -4.91 10.14
CA ASN A 102 -2.03 -4.62 10.56
C ASN A 102 -1.67 -3.18 10.15
N PRO A 103 -1.23 -2.30 11.06
CA PRO A 103 -0.91 -0.90 10.74
C PRO A 103 0.21 -0.71 9.69
N TYR A 104 1.04 -1.73 9.47
CA TYR A 104 2.12 -1.69 8.47
C TYR A 104 1.77 -2.34 7.13
N LEU A 105 0.61 -3.01 7.04
CA LEU A 105 0.06 -3.56 5.80
C LEU A 105 -0.97 -2.58 5.27
N THR A 106 -0.73 -1.97 4.11
CA THR A 106 -1.74 -1.06 3.56
C THR A 106 -2.94 -1.85 3.02
N PRO A 107 -4.15 -1.26 3.00
CA PRO A 107 -5.31 -1.88 2.34
C PRO A 107 -5.03 -2.31 0.90
N GLU A 108 -4.21 -1.56 0.14
CA GLU A 108 -3.80 -1.93 -1.22
C GLU A 108 -2.94 -3.20 -1.25
N GLU A 109 -1.99 -3.37 -0.32
CA GLU A 109 -1.20 -4.61 -0.22
C GLU A 109 -2.07 -5.78 0.19
N GLU A 110 -2.96 -5.58 1.17
CA GLU A 110 -3.91 -6.60 1.60
C GLU A 110 -4.83 -7.02 0.45
N LEU A 111 -5.32 -6.05 -0.34
CA LEU A 111 -6.15 -6.32 -1.51
C LEU A 111 -5.42 -7.16 -2.55
N ILE A 112 -4.16 -6.82 -2.85
CA ILE A 112 -3.31 -7.61 -3.75
C ILE A 112 -3.16 -9.03 -3.21
N CYS A 113 -2.89 -9.21 -1.92
CA CYS A 113 -2.78 -10.54 -1.30
C CYS A 113 -4.07 -11.37 -1.45
N TRP A 114 -5.24 -10.76 -1.27
CA TRP A 114 -6.52 -11.44 -1.49
C TRP A 114 -6.75 -11.79 -2.97
N CYS A 115 -6.36 -10.90 -3.90
CA CYS A 115 -6.40 -11.20 -5.33
C CYS A 115 -5.49 -12.40 -5.67
N GLU A 116 -4.24 -12.41 -5.20
CA GLU A 116 -3.33 -13.53 -5.45
C GLU A 116 -3.83 -14.84 -4.81
N THR A 117 -4.40 -14.76 -3.60
CA THR A 117 -4.92 -15.94 -2.87
C THR A 117 -6.12 -16.54 -3.59
N SER A 118 -7.04 -15.70 -4.11
CA SER A 118 -8.22 -16.17 -4.83
C SER A 118 -7.88 -16.88 -6.15
N LEU A 119 -6.72 -16.56 -6.75
CA LEU A 119 -6.20 -17.28 -7.91
C LEU A 119 -5.70 -18.69 -7.58
N LEU A 120 -5.33 -18.94 -6.32
CA LEU A 120 -4.83 -20.24 -5.86
C LEU A 120 -5.95 -21.17 -5.40
N ALA A 121 -6.95 -20.63 -4.69
CA ALA A 121 -8.10 -21.38 -4.20
C ALA A 121 -9.30 -20.46 -3.96
N PRO A 122 -10.54 -20.98 -4.03
CA PRO A 122 -11.73 -20.23 -3.63
C PRO A 122 -11.59 -19.70 -2.20
N LEU A 123 -11.91 -18.42 -2.03
CA LEU A 123 -11.97 -17.80 -0.70
C LEU A 123 -13.22 -18.29 0.03
N ASP A 124 -13.09 -18.58 1.33
CA ASP A 124 -14.26 -18.82 2.18
C ASP A 124 -15.06 -17.53 2.41
N ASN A 125 -16.26 -17.65 2.97
CA ASN A 125 -17.15 -16.51 3.18
C ASN A 125 -16.52 -15.40 4.02
N THR A 126 -15.73 -15.74 5.04
CA THR A 126 -15.09 -14.74 5.91
C THR A 126 -14.01 -13.97 5.15
N ALA A 127 -13.20 -14.67 4.36
CA ALA A 127 -12.18 -14.08 3.50
C ALA A 127 -12.81 -13.21 2.39
N VAL A 128 -13.92 -13.64 1.79
CA VAL A 128 -14.67 -12.83 0.80
C VAL A 128 -15.18 -11.53 1.44
N GLN A 129 -15.75 -11.58 2.64
CA GLN A 129 -16.21 -10.37 3.34
C GLN A 129 -15.06 -9.39 3.60
N ARG A 130 -13.90 -9.90 4.07
CA ARG A 130 -12.71 -9.07 4.27
C ARG A 130 -12.17 -8.50 2.96
N TYR A 131 -12.12 -9.30 1.90
CA TYR A 131 -11.74 -8.85 0.57
C TYR A 131 -12.63 -7.68 0.09
N MET A 132 -13.96 -7.80 0.23
CA MET A 132 -14.89 -6.73 -0.13
C MET A 132 -14.72 -5.47 0.74
N GLU A 133 -14.48 -5.63 2.04
CA GLU A 133 -14.20 -4.52 2.95
C GLU A 133 -12.95 -3.75 2.52
N VAL A 134 -11.85 -4.48 2.24
CA VAL A 134 -10.58 -3.87 1.81
C VAL A 134 -10.72 -3.26 0.41
N PHE A 135 -11.44 -3.91 -0.50
CA PHE A 135 -11.72 -3.34 -1.83
C PHE A 135 -12.45 -2.00 -1.72
N ARG A 136 -13.44 -1.86 -0.83
CA ARG A 136 -14.13 -0.58 -0.55
C ARG A 136 -13.19 0.49 -0.02
N GLN A 137 -12.22 0.12 0.81
CA GLN A 137 -11.23 1.08 1.34
C GLN A 137 -10.27 1.60 0.28
N VAL A 138 -10.02 0.82 -0.78
CA VAL A 138 -9.11 1.19 -1.87
C VAL A 138 -9.86 1.89 -3.01
N PHE A 139 -11.03 1.38 -3.38
CA PHE A 139 -11.84 1.86 -4.50
C PHE A 139 -13.29 2.15 -4.08
N PRO A 140 -13.55 3.19 -3.28
CA PRO A 140 -14.89 3.45 -2.75
C PRO A 140 -15.94 3.58 -3.88
N GLU A 141 -15.63 4.34 -4.93
CA GLU A 141 -16.54 4.54 -6.07
C GLU A 141 -16.77 3.26 -6.88
N LYS A 142 -15.71 2.48 -7.15
CA LYS A 142 -15.83 1.23 -7.91
C LYS A 142 -16.54 0.14 -7.10
N ALA A 143 -16.42 0.17 -5.78
CA ALA A 143 -17.03 -0.82 -4.92
C ALA A 143 -18.56 -0.72 -4.92
N ASN A 144 -19.10 0.49 -4.98
CA ASN A 144 -20.54 0.72 -5.11
C ASN A 144 -21.09 0.11 -6.40
N TRP A 145 -20.34 0.25 -7.51
CA TRP A 145 -20.69 -0.40 -8.77
C TRP A 145 -20.54 -1.94 -8.71
N ALA A 146 -19.44 -2.44 -8.13
CA ALA A 146 -19.11 -3.86 -8.16
C ALA A 146 -19.96 -4.72 -7.21
N PHE A 147 -20.35 -4.18 -6.07
CA PHE A 147 -21.02 -4.93 -4.99
C PHE A 147 -22.38 -4.37 -4.60
N GLY A 148 -22.80 -3.24 -5.18
CA GLY A 148 -23.95 -2.46 -4.72
C GLY A 148 -23.69 -1.70 -3.42
N GLU A 149 -24.63 -0.82 -3.05
CA GLU A 149 -24.74 -0.32 -1.68
C GLU A 149 -25.16 -1.49 -0.77
N VAL A 150 -24.20 -2.21 -0.20
CA VAL A 150 -24.52 -3.17 0.85
C VAL A 150 -24.89 -2.36 2.09
N LEU A 151 -26.18 -2.41 2.44
CA LEU A 151 -26.81 -1.79 3.61
C LEU A 151 -25.88 -1.84 4.83
N GLN A 152 -25.62 -0.66 5.40
CA GLN A 152 -24.99 -0.50 6.72
C GLN A 152 -25.81 -1.19 7.81
#